data_AF-A0A7D3VUV1-F1
#
_entry.id   AF-A0A7D3VUV1-F1
#
_cell.length_a   1.000
_cell.length_b   1.000
_cell.length_c   1.000
_cell.angle_alpha   90.00
_cell.angle_beta   90.00
_cell.angle_gamma   90.00
#
_symmetry.space_group_name_H-M   'P 1'
#
loop_
_entity.id
_entity.type
_entity.pdbx_description
1 polymer ?
#
loop_
_entity_poly.entity_id
_entity_poly.type
_entity_poly.pdbx_seq_one_letter_code
_entity_poly.pdbx_strand_id
1 'polypeptide(L)'
;MNELTDYVLAVRVTGSPSAPEGVKSVDVTPPAGAGDITAAAVEGLRAGGLTPADLRSRVIFLAPDDPGCLVSYAALCGFAGRRLDAYADGAVLEFSRLDPDGSAFPDEGRPDGHLMWAQAGGPGIPEAPGMPTVRLALNTPGLAVPEAVTVIRYAARLRMAAPAAVRDALAMLLLIAAIRRRGDDRFPYLSTGSEPAPTTKDDPTQGIDLEKIRRAAAEYRKTLRAGRKGAEVVPAVPVSVHDQRIADANAVSVTAVLARLGSTADPDGRWSCPRPDRHDDGDQDTLMKVSGDNRVRCRRCDAEKIGTVRLVVDVLGLTPDEAAAFILDSTQKLDVRSGWGPPGERTGGRTHAVSA
;
A
#
# COMPACT_ATOMS: atom_id res chain seq x y z
N MET A 1 28.09 6.13 14.08
CA MET A 1 27.70 6.96 12.94
C MET A 1 28.46 6.39 11.77
N ASN A 2 27.78 5.88 10.74
CA ASN A 2 28.47 5.23 9.61
C ASN A 2 29.30 6.26 8.85
N GLU A 3 30.46 5.84 8.35
CA GLU A 3 31.28 6.63 7.42
C GLU A 3 30.83 6.34 5.98
N LEU A 4 31.12 7.25 5.04
CA LEU A 4 30.74 7.06 3.64
C LEU A 4 31.37 5.81 3.01
N THR A 5 32.51 5.38 3.52
CA THR A 5 33.24 4.16 3.14
C THR A 5 32.55 2.87 3.57
N ASP A 6 31.55 2.93 4.46
CA ASP A 6 30.75 1.77 4.88
C ASP A 6 29.70 1.35 3.83
N TYR A 7 29.53 2.17 2.78
CA TYR A 7 28.58 1.94 1.70
C TYR A 7 29.25 1.30 0.49
N VAL A 8 28.55 0.37 -0.15
CA VAL A 8 29.04 -0.39 -1.31
C VAL A 8 28.74 0.36 -2.61
N LEU A 9 27.67 1.17 -2.61
CA LEU A 9 27.20 1.92 -3.77
C LEU A 9 26.76 3.32 -3.36
N ALA A 10 27.29 4.32 -4.06
CA ALA A 10 26.84 5.70 -4.03
C ALA A 10 25.96 5.99 -5.25
N VAL A 11 24.75 6.49 -5.03
CA VAL A 11 23.88 6.98 -6.10
C VAL A 11 23.93 8.50 -6.12
N ARG A 12 24.16 9.07 -7.31
CA ARG A 12 24.43 10.50 -7.52
C ARG A 12 23.49 11.08 -8.57
N VAL A 13 23.34 12.39 -8.53
CA VAL A 13 22.70 13.21 -9.56
C VAL A 13 23.58 14.42 -9.88
N THR A 14 23.21 15.22 -10.88
CA THR A 14 23.89 16.49 -11.18
C THR A 14 24.01 17.35 -9.92
N GLY A 15 25.23 17.83 -9.66
CA GLY A 15 25.56 18.64 -8.49
C GLY A 15 25.90 17.84 -7.23
N SER A 16 25.75 16.51 -7.23
CA SER A 16 26.11 15.68 -6.08
C SER A 16 27.62 15.71 -5.83
N PRO A 17 28.06 15.66 -4.56
CA PRO A 17 29.48 15.53 -4.23
C PRO A 17 30.06 14.24 -4.84
N SER A 18 31.38 14.22 -5.00
CA SER A 18 32.11 13.04 -5.47
C SER A 18 31.92 11.88 -4.50
N ALA A 19 31.81 10.67 -5.04
CA ALA A 19 31.82 9.48 -4.20
C ALA A 19 33.21 9.32 -3.56
N PRO A 20 33.29 8.76 -2.33
CA PRO A 20 34.57 8.41 -1.72
C PRO A 20 35.34 7.42 -2.58
N GLU A 21 36.67 7.45 -2.45
CA GLU A 21 37.54 6.48 -3.09
C GLU A 21 37.15 5.04 -2.69
N GLY A 22 37.10 4.14 -3.66
CA GLY A 22 36.72 2.73 -3.44
C GLY A 22 35.21 2.46 -3.39
N VAL A 23 34.35 3.48 -3.34
CA VAL A 23 32.89 3.30 -3.41
C VAL A 23 32.42 3.37 -4.86
N LYS A 24 31.75 2.31 -5.35
CA LYS A 24 31.15 2.32 -6.69
C LYS A 24 30.11 3.44 -6.76
N SER A 25 30.14 4.26 -7.81
CA SER A 25 29.14 5.30 -8.01
C SER A 25 28.31 5.07 -9.26
N VAL A 26 27.02 5.41 -9.19
CA VAL A 26 26.10 5.44 -10.33
C VAL A 26 25.40 6.79 -10.39
N ASP A 27 25.31 7.35 -11.59
CA ASP A 27 24.57 8.59 -11.86
C ASP A 27 23.17 8.26 -12.36
N VAL A 28 22.15 8.85 -11.74
CA VAL A 28 20.73 8.67 -12.11
C VAL A 28 20.06 10.00 -12.45
N THR A 29 20.85 10.98 -12.90
CA THR A 29 20.36 12.30 -13.29
C THR A 29 19.21 12.20 -14.30
N PRO A 30 18.04 12.79 -14.00
CA PRO A 30 16.95 12.90 -14.97
C PRO A 30 17.39 13.74 -16.18
N PRO A 31 17.01 13.36 -17.42
CA PRO A 31 17.34 14.13 -18.61
C PRO A 31 16.77 15.56 -18.54
N ALA A 32 17.58 16.54 -18.94
CA ALA A 32 17.21 17.95 -18.92
C ALA A 32 16.09 18.27 -19.92
N GLY A 33 15.25 19.27 -19.61
CA GLY A 33 14.22 19.79 -20.52
C GLY A 33 13.02 18.87 -20.75
N ALA A 34 12.88 17.79 -19.98
CA ALA A 34 11.72 16.92 -20.06
C ALA A 34 10.46 17.62 -19.54
N GLY A 35 9.40 17.67 -20.36
CA GLY A 35 8.10 18.23 -19.96
C GLY A 35 7.37 17.38 -18.90
N ASP A 36 7.63 16.07 -18.84
CA ASP A 36 7.11 15.17 -17.80
C ASP A 36 8.23 14.77 -16.84
N ILE A 37 8.24 15.41 -15.68
CA ILE A 37 9.20 15.16 -14.59
C ILE A 37 9.13 13.72 -14.09
N THR A 38 7.94 13.09 -14.11
CA THR A 38 7.79 11.69 -13.67
C THR A 38 8.49 10.74 -14.63
N ALA A 39 8.27 10.93 -15.93
CA ALA A 39 8.94 10.14 -16.96
C ALA A 39 10.45 10.37 -16.93
N ALA A 40 10.89 11.62 -16.74
CA ALA A 40 12.30 11.98 -16.65
C ALA A 40 13.01 11.29 -15.47
N ALA A 41 12.39 11.27 -14.28
CA ALA A 41 12.95 10.60 -13.12
C ALA A 41 13.13 9.09 -13.35
N VAL A 42 12.17 8.44 -14.03
CA VAL A 42 12.28 7.02 -14.40
C VAL A 42 13.34 6.80 -15.46
N GLU A 43 13.48 7.72 -16.43
CA GLU A 43 14.54 7.64 -17.44
C GLU A 43 15.92 7.81 -16.82
N GLY A 44 16.10 8.69 -15.84
CA GLY A 44 17.36 8.81 -15.08
C GLY A 44 17.77 7.50 -14.41
N LEU A 45 16.81 6.80 -13.78
CA LEU A 45 17.05 5.46 -13.21
C LEU A 45 17.43 4.43 -14.28
N ARG A 46 16.77 4.47 -15.45
CA ARG A 46 17.03 3.57 -16.58
C ARG A 46 18.43 3.80 -17.16
N ALA A 47 18.78 5.05 -17.42
CA ALA A 47 20.07 5.46 -17.96
C ALA A 47 21.23 5.14 -17.00
N GLY A 48 21.01 5.27 -15.69
CA GLY A 48 21.99 4.88 -14.67
C GLY A 48 22.26 3.37 -14.61
N GLY A 49 21.43 2.54 -15.25
CA GLY A 49 21.65 1.09 -15.32
C GLY A 49 21.52 0.36 -13.98
N LEU A 50 20.92 1.00 -12.97
CA LEU A 50 20.67 0.35 -11.68
C LEU A 50 19.72 -0.83 -11.86
N THR A 51 20.07 -1.95 -11.24
CA THR A 51 19.19 -3.11 -11.17
C THR A 51 18.63 -3.25 -9.75
N PRO A 52 17.49 -3.95 -9.59
CA PRO A 52 16.94 -4.22 -8.25
C PRO A 52 17.87 -5.04 -7.34
N ALA A 53 18.89 -5.72 -7.91
CA ALA A 53 19.87 -6.47 -7.15
C ALA A 53 20.93 -5.56 -6.51
N ASP A 54 21.33 -4.49 -7.20
CA ASP A 54 22.33 -3.52 -6.70
C ASP A 54 21.86 -2.88 -5.38
N LEU A 55 20.55 -2.67 -5.25
CA LEU A 55 19.93 -2.00 -4.09
C LEU A 55 19.69 -2.91 -2.88
N ARG A 56 20.07 -4.19 -2.97
CA ARG A 56 20.13 -5.10 -1.81
C ARG A 56 21.36 -4.83 -0.93
N SER A 57 22.38 -4.18 -1.48
CA SER A 57 23.58 -3.78 -0.74
C SER A 57 23.33 -2.52 0.12
N ARG A 58 24.33 -2.11 0.92
CA ARG A 58 24.32 -0.80 1.58
C ARG A 58 24.54 0.28 0.52
N VAL A 59 23.50 1.07 0.28
CA VAL A 59 23.47 2.13 -0.73
C VAL A 59 23.25 3.47 -0.05
N ILE A 60 24.00 4.47 -0.47
CA ILE A 60 23.83 5.86 -0.04
C ILE A 60 23.48 6.76 -1.22
N PHE A 61 22.52 7.64 -1.04
CA PHE A 61 22.25 8.73 -1.97
C PHE A 61 23.12 9.94 -1.61
N LEU A 62 23.97 10.39 -2.51
CA LEU A 62 24.75 11.62 -2.32
C LEU A 62 23.92 12.80 -2.83
N ALA A 63 23.33 13.57 -1.92
CA ALA A 63 22.46 14.67 -2.31
C ALA A 63 23.29 15.89 -2.78
N PRO A 64 22.88 16.59 -3.86
CA PRO A 64 23.40 17.90 -4.20
C PRO A 64 22.85 18.96 -3.23
N ASP A 65 23.39 20.18 -3.29
CA ASP A 65 22.97 21.33 -2.46
C ASP A 65 21.67 22.01 -2.99
N ASP A 66 20.71 21.21 -3.46
CA ASP A 66 19.41 21.67 -3.96
C ASP A 66 18.28 20.73 -3.49
N PRO A 67 17.25 21.24 -2.79
CA PRO A 67 16.06 20.46 -2.42
C PRO A 67 15.31 19.85 -3.62
N GLY A 68 15.53 20.32 -4.84
CA GLY A 68 15.07 19.66 -6.07
C GLY A 68 15.49 18.19 -6.18
N CYS A 69 16.58 17.79 -5.51
CA CYS A 69 17.05 16.40 -5.47
C CYS A 69 16.07 15.40 -4.86
N LEU A 70 15.07 15.88 -4.10
CA LEU A 70 14.01 15.05 -3.54
C LEU A 70 13.20 14.31 -4.61
N VAL A 71 13.15 14.83 -5.83
CA VAL A 71 12.57 14.16 -7.00
C VAL A 71 13.28 12.82 -7.27
N SER A 72 14.60 12.86 -7.40
CA SER A 72 15.42 11.67 -7.64
C SER A 72 15.44 10.76 -6.43
N TYR A 73 15.48 11.31 -5.22
CA TYR A 73 15.39 10.53 -3.99
C TYR A 73 14.06 9.77 -3.87
N ALA A 74 12.94 10.39 -4.24
CA ALA A 74 11.63 9.74 -4.27
C ALA A 74 11.56 8.60 -5.29
N ALA A 75 12.10 8.83 -6.49
CA ALA A 75 12.24 7.78 -7.50
C ALA A 75 13.08 6.61 -6.98
N LEU A 76 14.22 6.90 -6.33
CA LEU A 76 15.09 5.89 -5.73
C LEU A 76 14.41 5.11 -4.61
N CYS A 77 13.64 5.75 -3.73
CA CYS A 77 12.88 5.05 -2.70
C CYS A 77 11.85 4.08 -3.33
N GLY A 78 11.16 4.51 -4.39
CA GLY A 78 10.22 3.68 -5.13
C GLY A 78 10.89 2.48 -5.79
N PHE A 79 12.02 2.73 -6.47
CA PHE A 79 12.82 1.72 -7.14
C PHE A 79 13.53 0.77 -6.16
N ALA A 80 14.00 1.24 -5.01
CA ALA A 80 14.55 0.39 -3.95
C ALA A 80 13.46 -0.40 -3.23
N GLY A 81 12.28 0.21 -3.05
CA GLY A 81 11.18 -0.35 -2.23
C GLY A 81 11.41 -0.20 -0.75
N ARG A 82 12.31 0.71 -0.37
CA ARG A 82 12.68 1.06 0.99
C ARG A 82 13.29 2.46 0.98
N ARG A 83 13.40 3.08 2.16
CA ARG A 83 14.19 4.29 2.36
C ARG A 83 15.68 3.97 2.16
N LEU A 84 16.41 4.90 1.55
CA LEU A 84 17.86 4.82 1.40
C LEU A 84 18.52 5.77 2.40
N ASP A 85 19.72 5.44 2.83
CA ASP A 85 20.52 6.43 3.57
C ASP A 85 20.91 7.55 2.61
N ALA A 86 21.12 8.75 3.14
CA ALA A 86 21.52 9.90 2.34
C ALA A 86 22.72 10.59 2.97
N TYR A 87 23.58 11.19 2.14
CA TYR A 87 24.58 12.15 2.54
C TYR A 87 24.14 13.53 2.07
N ALA A 88 23.96 14.46 3.00
CA ALA A 88 23.55 15.82 2.72
C ALA A 88 24.16 16.77 3.76
N ASP A 89 24.55 17.98 3.33
CA ASP A 89 25.07 19.03 4.19
C ASP A 89 26.22 18.54 5.12
N GLY A 90 27.10 17.69 4.58
CA GLY A 90 28.26 17.17 5.31
C GLY A 90 27.98 16.00 6.26
N ALA A 91 26.75 15.48 6.31
CA ALA A 91 26.35 14.45 7.28
C ALA A 91 25.67 13.25 6.62
N VAL A 92 25.91 12.05 7.18
CA VAL A 92 25.18 10.83 6.83
C VAL A 92 23.87 10.76 7.62
N LEU A 93 22.78 10.51 6.91
CA LEU A 93 21.42 10.37 7.42
C LEU A 93 20.98 8.91 7.27
N GLU A 94 20.95 8.18 8.38
CA GLU A 94 20.69 6.74 8.42
C GLU A 94 19.18 6.41 8.41
N PHE A 95 18.52 6.72 7.29
CA PHE A 95 17.07 6.54 7.16
C PHE A 95 16.61 5.10 6.98
N SER A 96 17.47 4.23 6.45
CA SER A 96 17.13 2.84 6.18
C SER A 96 16.88 2.01 7.43
N ARG A 97 17.35 2.49 8.59
CA ARG A 97 17.18 1.88 9.91
C ARG A 97 16.05 2.48 10.72
N LEU A 98 15.50 3.62 10.29
CA LEU A 98 14.40 4.26 11.01
C LEU A 98 13.14 3.40 10.88
N ASP A 99 12.48 3.18 12.01
CA ASP A 99 11.16 2.56 12.03
C ASP A 99 10.21 3.41 11.17
N PRO A 100 9.57 2.82 10.14
CA PRO A 100 8.59 3.53 9.34
C PRO A 100 7.27 3.77 10.07
N ASP A 101 7.06 3.25 11.28
CA ASP A 101 5.79 3.35 11.99
C ASP A 101 5.48 4.77 12.48
N GLY A 102 4.84 5.54 11.61
CA GLY A 102 4.30 6.84 11.97
C GLY A 102 3.02 6.79 12.80
N SER A 103 2.47 5.62 13.12
CA SER A 103 1.31 5.50 14.03
C SER A 103 1.67 5.87 15.47
N ALA A 104 2.95 5.75 15.84
CA ALA A 104 3.48 6.15 17.13
C ALA A 104 3.39 7.67 17.40
N PHE A 105 3.22 8.50 16.35
CA PHE A 105 2.97 9.92 16.55
C PHE A 105 1.53 10.13 17.04
N PRO A 106 1.32 10.72 18.23
CA PRO A 106 -0.01 11.04 18.72
C PRO A 106 -0.65 12.09 17.81
N ASP A 107 -1.94 11.94 17.55
CA ASP A 107 -2.79 12.93 16.89
C ASP A 107 -3.99 13.28 17.79
N GLU A 108 -4.77 14.27 17.38
CA GLU A 108 -5.99 14.71 18.08
C GLU A 108 -7.25 13.99 17.59
N GLY A 109 -7.07 12.91 16.83
CA GLY A 109 -8.15 12.19 16.17
C GLY A 109 -8.52 12.76 14.81
N ARG A 110 -9.46 12.08 14.14
CA ARG A 110 -9.89 12.42 12.78
C ARG A 110 -10.80 13.66 12.78
N PRO A 111 -10.48 14.71 12.01
CA PRO A 111 -11.36 15.88 11.89
C PRO A 111 -12.70 15.53 11.23
N ASP A 112 -13.78 16.19 11.67
CA ASP A 112 -15.13 16.04 11.11
C ASP A 112 -15.23 16.57 9.66
N GLY A 113 -14.42 17.58 9.32
CA GLY A 113 -14.34 18.17 7.99
C GLY A 113 -13.35 17.47 7.05
N HIS A 114 -13.68 17.39 5.76
CA HIS A 114 -12.75 16.88 4.77
C HIS A 114 -11.61 17.87 4.50
N LEU A 115 -10.42 17.57 5.02
CA LEU A 115 -9.20 18.30 4.71
C LEU A 115 -8.67 17.89 3.32
N MET A 116 -9.04 18.65 2.29
CA MET A 116 -8.62 18.35 0.90
C MET A 116 -7.12 18.54 0.71
N TRP A 117 -6.58 19.65 1.21
CA TRP A 117 -5.17 20.02 1.15
C TRP A 117 -4.69 20.56 2.50
N ALA A 118 -3.40 20.43 2.72
CA ALA A 118 -2.66 21.16 3.74
C ALA A 118 -1.24 21.45 3.22
N GLN A 119 -0.55 22.38 3.88
CA GLN A 119 0.86 22.69 3.66
C GLN A 119 1.65 22.33 4.91
N ALA A 120 2.84 21.77 4.74
CA ALA A 120 3.80 21.54 5.80
C ALA A 120 5.18 22.06 5.38
N GLY A 121 5.99 22.50 6.33
CA GLY A 121 7.33 23.01 6.06
C GLY A 121 8.03 23.52 7.32
N GLY A 122 9.18 24.17 7.15
CA GLY A 122 9.97 24.68 8.27
C GLY A 122 9.29 25.84 9.03
N PRO A 123 9.88 26.33 10.13
CA PRO A 123 9.27 27.38 10.96
C PRO A 123 8.95 28.69 10.21
N GLY A 124 9.73 29.01 9.18
CA GLY A 124 9.61 30.25 8.40
C GLY A 124 8.70 30.17 7.16
N ILE A 125 7.95 29.09 6.96
CA ILE A 125 7.08 29.00 5.78
C ILE A 125 5.94 30.04 5.83
N PRO A 126 5.57 30.61 4.67
CA PRO A 126 4.39 31.46 4.58
C PRO A 126 3.10 30.66 4.82
N GLU A 127 2.08 31.35 5.32
CA GLU A 127 0.72 30.80 5.36
C GLU A 127 0.22 30.55 3.94
N ALA A 128 -0.32 29.36 3.69
CA ALA A 128 -0.93 29.01 2.41
C ALA A 128 -2.40 29.46 2.39
N PRO A 129 -2.80 30.35 1.47
CA PRO A 129 -4.19 30.79 1.38
C PRO A 129 -5.14 29.60 1.15
N GLY A 130 -6.20 29.51 1.97
CA GLY A 130 -7.28 28.53 1.78
C GLY A 130 -6.95 27.10 2.21
N MET A 131 -5.86 26.86 2.95
CA MET A 131 -5.62 25.56 3.60
C MET A 131 -4.87 25.71 4.94
N PRO A 132 -4.94 24.69 5.81
CA PRO A 132 -4.11 24.66 7.02
C PRO A 132 -2.61 24.59 6.69
N THR A 133 -1.81 25.37 7.42
CA THR A 133 -0.34 25.38 7.34
C THR A 133 0.27 24.82 8.62
N VAL A 134 1.13 23.81 8.49
CA VAL A 134 1.83 23.14 9.59
C VAL A 134 3.30 23.50 9.58
N ARG A 135 3.79 24.01 10.71
CA ARG A 135 5.21 24.33 10.90
C ARG A 135 5.88 23.21 11.67
N LEU A 136 6.91 22.61 11.07
CA LEU A 136 7.70 21.53 11.64
C LEU A 136 9.06 22.07 12.07
N ALA A 137 9.44 21.78 13.30
CA ALA A 137 10.74 22.12 13.86
C ALA A 137 11.56 20.82 14.05
N LEU A 138 12.37 20.47 13.05
CA LEU A 138 13.09 19.19 12.98
C LEU A 138 14.18 19.03 14.06
N ASN A 139 14.55 20.12 14.74
CA ASN A 139 15.65 20.17 15.71
C ASN A 139 15.19 20.42 17.16
N THR A 140 13.90 20.31 17.45
CA THR A 140 13.34 20.56 18.80
C THR A 140 12.68 19.31 19.39
N PRO A 141 12.70 19.14 20.74
CA PRO A 141 11.87 18.14 21.41
C PRO A 141 10.40 18.37 21.05
N GLY A 142 9.67 17.31 20.67
CA GLY A 142 8.32 17.44 20.11
C GLY A 142 8.32 17.73 18.61
N LEU A 143 9.03 16.88 17.85
CA LEU A 143 9.24 16.96 16.39
C LEU A 143 7.98 17.33 15.58
N ALA A 144 6.82 16.83 16.02
CA ALA A 144 5.50 17.27 15.58
C ALA A 144 4.53 17.21 16.76
N VAL A 145 3.79 18.30 17.00
CA VAL A 145 2.71 18.34 17.99
C VAL A 145 1.46 17.62 17.47
N PRO A 146 0.57 17.09 18.34
CA PRO A 146 -0.60 16.31 17.90
C PRO A 146 -1.47 16.99 16.84
N GLU A 147 -1.74 18.29 16.97
CA GLU A 147 -2.47 19.08 15.97
C GLU A 147 -1.82 19.03 14.58
N ALA A 148 -0.49 19.17 14.52
CA ALA A 148 0.28 19.09 13.28
C ALA A 148 0.20 17.68 12.66
N VAL A 149 0.31 16.65 13.51
CA VAL A 149 0.18 15.25 13.09
C VAL A 149 -1.21 14.98 12.51
N THR A 150 -2.28 15.47 13.15
CA THR A 150 -3.66 15.40 12.67
C THR A 150 -3.77 15.94 11.24
N VAL A 151 -3.30 17.17 11.01
CA VAL A 151 -3.37 17.81 9.69
C VAL A 151 -2.59 16.99 8.66
N ILE A 152 -1.34 16.63 8.94
CA ILE A 152 -0.49 15.86 8.03
C ILE A 152 -1.13 14.51 7.67
N ARG A 153 -1.64 13.79 8.68
CA ARG A 153 -2.18 12.42 8.55
C ARG A 153 -3.51 12.38 7.81
N TYR A 154 -4.41 13.32 8.12
CA TYR A 154 -5.78 13.30 7.60
C TYR A 154 -6.00 14.13 6.34
N ALA A 155 -5.07 15.04 5.99
CA ALA A 155 -5.13 15.74 4.71
C ALA A 155 -5.09 14.77 3.52
N ALA A 156 -6.05 14.93 2.60
CA ALA A 156 -6.15 14.10 1.41
C ALA A 156 -4.91 14.28 0.51
N ARG A 157 -4.40 15.50 0.42
CA ARG A 157 -3.14 15.89 -0.23
C ARG A 157 -2.34 16.80 0.70
N LEU A 158 -1.02 16.75 0.58
CA LEU A 158 -0.12 17.55 1.40
C LEU A 158 0.96 18.15 0.51
N ARG A 159 1.14 19.46 0.59
CA ARG A 159 2.32 20.16 0.05
C ARG A 159 3.40 20.20 1.11
N MET A 160 4.63 20.01 0.68
CA MET A 160 5.81 20.20 1.48
C MET A 160 6.63 21.34 0.86
N ALA A 161 6.67 22.48 1.56
CA ALA A 161 7.61 23.55 1.28
C ALA A 161 8.95 23.19 1.92
N ALA A 162 9.86 22.69 1.11
CA ALA A 162 11.13 22.15 1.58
C ALA A 162 12.02 23.25 2.21
N PRO A 163 12.64 23.01 3.37
CA PRO A 163 13.75 23.82 3.86
C PRO A 163 14.87 23.95 2.82
N ALA A 164 15.62 25.05 2.86
CA ALA A 164 16.75 25.27 1.97
C ALA A 164 17.89 24.26 2.22
N ALA A 165 18.13 23.89 3.48
CA ALA A 165 19.08 22.84 3.82
C ALA A 165 18.54 21.47 3.40
N VAL A 166 19.30 20.76 2.58
CA VAL A 166 18.86 19.50 1.97
C VAL A 166 18.72 18.38 2.99
N ARG A 167 19.58 18.39 4.01
CA ARG A 167 19.45 17.50 5.18
C ARG A 167 18.09 17.64 5.84
N ASP A 168 17.66 18.87 6.09
CA ASP A 168 16.37 19.17 6.72
C ASP A 168 15.21 18.82 5.78
N ALA A 169 15.34 19.08 4.48
CA ALA A 169 14.36 18.70 3.47
C ALA A 169 14.15 17.18 3.39
N LEU A 170 15.23 16.39 3.42
CA LEU A 170 15.16 14.92 3.46
C LEU A 170 14.54 14.41 4.75
N ALA A 171 14.94 14.96 5.90
CA ALA A 171 14.37 14.57 7.19
C ALA A 171 12.87 14.89 7.28
N MET A 172 12.46 16.07 6.79
CA MET A 172 11.06 16.48 6.73
C MET A 172 10.24 15.58 5.80
N LEU A 173 10.76 15.26 4.61
CA LEU A 173 10.10 14.36 3.67
C LEU A 173 9.76 13.03 4.34
N LEU A 174 10.72 12.45 5.05
CA LEU A 174 10.55 11.13 5.67
C LEU A 174 9.66 11.17 6.91
N LEU A 175 9.73 12.24 7.72
CA LEU A 175 8.79 12.46 8.82
C LEU A 175 7.35 12.52 8.30
N ILE A 176 7.11 13.36 7.29
CA ILE A 176 5.80 13.49 6.64
C ILE A 176 5.35 12.14 6.07
N ALA A 177 6.23 11.44 5.36
CA ALA A 177 5.91 10.16 4.75
C ALA A 177 5.54 9.10 5.78
N ALA A 178 6.23 9.08 6.94
CA ALA A 178 5.94 8.19 8.05
C ALA A 178 4.57 8.50 8.66
N ILE A 179 4.28 9.77 9.02
CA ILE A 179 2.99 10.18 9.61
C ILE A 179 1.81 9.82 8.69
N ARG A 180 2.01 9.93 7.37
CA ARG A 180 0.96 9.69 6.35
C ARG A 180 0.80 8.24 5.92
N ARG A 181 1.56 7.31 6.53
CA ARG A 181 1.60 5.91 6.15
C ARG A 181 0.21 5.27 6.17
N ARG A 182 -0.11 4.52 5.11
CA ARG A 182 -1.31 3.66 5.01
C ARG A 182 -0.90 2.32 4.41
N GLY A 183 -0.22 1.51 5.21
CA GLY A 183 0.46 0.29 4.77
C GLY A 183 1.89 0.56 4.26
N ASP A 184 2.08 1.58 3.43
CA ASP A 184 3.39 2.06 2.95
C ASP A 184 3.54 3.59 3.07
N ASP A 185 4.77 4.09 2.97
CA ASP A 185 5.10 5.51 2.99
C ASP A 185 4.30 6.26 1.91
N ARG A 186 3.84 7.46 2.26
CA ARG A 186 3.05 8.30 1.35
C ARG A 186 3.66 9.68 1.19
N PHE A 187 4.28 9.92 0.04
CA PHE A 187 5.06 11.14 -0.16
C PHE A 187 4.15 12.36 -0.41
N PRO A 188 4.58 13.58 -0.02
CA PRO A 188 3.89 14.83 -0.29
C PRO A 188 4.17 15.35 -1.71
N TYR A 189 3.54 16.46 -2.07
CA TYR A 189 3.94 17.28 -3.21
C TYR A 189 5.13 18.14 -2.79
N LEU A 190 6.20 18.16 -3.57
CA LEU A 190 7.28 19.11 -3.40
C LEU A 190 6.84 20.46 -3.96
N SER A 191 6.80 21.47 -3.10
CA SER A 191 6.22 22.78 -3.38
C SER A 191 7.22 23.89 -3.06
N THR A 192 7.08 25.02 -3.74
CA THR A 192 7.82 26.26 -3.46
C THR A 192 7.27 27.01 -2.25
N GLY A 193 6.11 26.61 -1.75
CA GLY A 193 5.36 27.26 -0.66
C GLY A 193 4.60 28.52 -1.09
N SER A 194 4.60 28.84 -2.38
CA SER A 194 4.02 30.07 -2.94
C SER A 194 2.94 29.81 -3.98
N GLU A 195 2.57 28.54 -4.20
CA GLU A 195 1.53 28.16 -5.13
C GLU A 195 0.15 28.65 -4.65
N PRO A 196 -0.77 28.97 -5.58
CA PRO A 196 -2.10 29.45 -5.22
C PRO A 196 -2.92 28.41 -4.44
N ALA A 197 -4.05 28.87 -3.91
CA ALA A 197 -5.04 27.99 -3.28
C ALA A 197 -5.46 26.89 -4.27
N PRO A 198 -5.57 25.62 -3.83
CA PRO A 198 -5.89 24.51 -4.70
C PRO A 198 -7.36 24.54 -5.04
N THR A 199 -7.66 24.38 -6.32
CA THR A 199 -9.05 24.34 -6.80
C THR A 199 -9.67 22.96 -6.68
N THR A 200 -8.84 21.91 -6.77
CA THR A 200 -9.28 20.51 -6.70
C THR A 200 -8.25 19.65 -5.96
N LYS A 201 -8.62 18.41 -5.64
CA LYS A 201 -7.74 17.42 -4.99
C LYS A 201 -6.55 17.00 -5.87
N ASP A 202 -6.64 17.12 -7.19
CA ASP A 202 -5.58 16.68 -8.11
C ASP A 202 -5.05 17.84 -8.95
N ASP A 203 -5.09 19.04 -8.38
CA ASP A 203 -4.63 20.28 -9.01
C ASP A 203 -3.13 20.18 -9.35
N PRO A 204 -2.75 20.22 -10.64
CA PRO A 204 -1.37 20.04 -11.08
C PRO A 204 -0.48 21.25 -10.81
N THR A 205 -1.06 22.39 -10.40
CA THR A 205 -0.30 23.62 -10.12
C THR A 205 0.33 23.62 -8.72
N GLN A 206 0.14 22.55 -7.95
CA GLN A 206 0.49 22.48 -6.52
C GLN A 206 1.86 21.86 -6.24
N GLY A 207 2.75 21.96 -7.22
CA GLY A 207 4.10 21.41 -7.15
C GLY A 207 4.22 20.00 -7.73
N ILE A 208 5.33 19.34 -7.41
CA ILE A 208 5.71 18.05 -7.99
C ILE A 208 5.21 16.91 -7.10
N ASP A 209 4.34 16.04 -7.63
CA ASP A 209 3.84 14.87 -6.91
C ASP A 209 4.92 13.79 -6.74
N LEU A 210 5.62 13.80 -5.61
CA LEU A 210 6.68 12.82 -5.32
C LEU A 210 6.15 11.40 -5.15
N GLU A 211 4.89 11.23 -4.74
CA GLU A 211 4.26 9.91 -4.61
C GLU A 211 3.98 9.30 -5.99
N LYS A 212 3.57 10.12 -6.97
CA LYS A 212 3.44 9.70 -8.37
C LYS A 212 4.78 9.21 -8.92
N ILE A 213 5.87 9.93 -8.64
CA ILE A 213 7.23 9.56 -9.07
C ILE A 213 7.68 8.26 -8.40
N ARG A 214 7.53 8.15 -7.08
CA ARG A 214 7.85 6.93 -6.31
C ARG A 214 7.11 5.71 -6.86
N ARG A 215 5.82 5.84 -7.16
CA ARG A 215 5.01 4.75 -7.75
C ARG A 215 5.45 4.38 -9.16
N ALA A 216 5.74 5.36 -10.01
CA ALA A 216 6.23 5.12 -11.36
C ALA A 216 7.56 4.36 -11.34
N ALA A 217 8.48 4.74 -10.46
CA ALA A 217 9.76 4.04 -10.27
C ALA A 217 9.58 2.62 -9.68
N ALA A 218 8.65 2.44 -8.74
CA ALA A 218 8.31 1.11 -8.23
C ALA A 218 7.70 0.20 -9.31
N GLU A 219 6.91 0.76 -10.22
CA GLU A 219 6.34 0.03 -11.36
C GLU A 219 7.43 -0.34 -12.37
N TYR A 220 8.34 0.59 -12.69
CA TYR A 220 9.52 0.29 -13.52
C TYR A 220 10.36 -0.85 -12.93
N ARG A 221 10.57 -0.89 -11.61
CA ARG A 221 11.21 -2.05 -10.98
C ARG A 221 10.46 -3.35 -11.24
N LYS A 222 9.12 -3.35 -11.14
CA LYS A 222 8.33 -4.56 -11.37
C LYS A 222 8.48 -5.03 -12.82
N THR A 223 8.51 -4.12 -13.79
CA THR A 223 8.72 -4.48 -15.20
C THR A 223 10.11 -5.09 -15.43
N LEU A 224 11.16 -4.57 -14.80
CA LEU A 224 12.50 -5.19 -14.86
C LEU A 224 12.52 -6.60 -14.25
N ARG A 225 11.81 -6.82 -13.14
CA ARG A 225 11.70 -8.16 -12.52
C ARG A 225 10.90 -9.11 -13.39
N ALA A 226 9.81 -8.65 -14.00
CA ALA A 226 9.00 -9.45 -14.91
C ALA A 226 9.75 -9.81 -16.20
N GLY A 227 10.51 -8.86 -16.78
CA GLY A 227 11.37 -9.12 -17.93
C GLY A 227 12.46 -10.15 -17.64
N ARG A 228 12.99 -10.18 -16.40
CA ARG A 228 13.93 -11.23 -15.95
C ARG A 228 13.27 -12.59 -15.69
N LYS A 229 11.99 -12.64 -15.29
CA LYS A 229 11.25 -13.90 -15.14
C LYS A 229 11.12 -14.69 -16.46
N GLY A 230 11.37 -14.05 -17.61
CA GLY A 230 11.43 -14.73 -18.91
C GLY A 230 12.82 -15.19 -19.35
N ALA A 231 13.89 -14.83 -18.61
CA ALA A 231 15.27 -15.18 -18.98
C ALA A 231 15.74 -16.51 -18.35
N GLU A 232 15.13 -16.91 -17.23
CA GLU A 232 15.23 -18.27 -16.70
C GLU A 232 13.91 -18.99 -16.97
N VAL A 233 13.98 -20.18 -17.56
CA VAL A 233 12.87 -21.13 -17.52
C VAL A 233 12.74 -21.55 -16.06
N VAL A 234 11.99 -20.78 -15.27
CA VAL A 234 11.52 -21.22 -13.98
C VAL A 234 10.47 -22.28 -14.30
N PRO A 235 10.69 -23.57 -14.00
CA PRO A 235 9.65 -24.56 -14.17
C PRO A 235 8.43 -24.05 -13.40
N ALA A 236 7.25 -24.11 -14.04
CA ALA A 236 6.01 -23.71 -13.38
C ALA A 236 6.01 -24.34 -11.98
N VAL A 237 5.97 -23.50 -10.94
CA VAL A 237 5.85 -24.02 -9.57
C VAL A 237 4.59 -24.87 -9.62
N PRO A 238 4.68 -26.20 -9.39
CA PRO A 238 3.51 -27.04 -9.42
C PRO A 238 2.51 -26.42 -8.46
N VAL A 239 1.30 -26.13 -8.95
CA VAL A 239 0.22 -25.64 -8.08
C VAL A 239 0.15 -26.63 -6.92
N SER A 240 0.27 -26.13 -5.69
CA SER A 240 0.24 -27.02 -4.53
C SER A 240 -1.09 -27.77 -4.56
N VAL A 241 -1.13 -29.01 -4.05
CA VAL A 241 -2.38 -29.80 -4.01
C VAL A 241 -3.49 -29.01 -3.28
N HIS A 242 -3.11 -28.21 -2.29
CA HIS A 242 -3.99 -27.29 -1.57
C HIS A 242 -4.55 -26.18 -2.48
N ASP A 243 -3.69 -25.45 -3.18
CA ASP A 243 -4.13 -24.35 -4.07
C ASP A 243 -4.96 -24.87 -5.24
N GLN A 244 -4.61 -26.05 -5.77
CA GLN A 244 -5.36 -26.70 -6.83
C GLN A 244 -6.76 -27.06 -6.34
N ARG A 245 -6.89 -27.60 -5.14
CA ARG A 245 -8.19 -27.92 -4.53
C ARG A 245 -9.06 -26.69 -4.32
N ILE A 246 -8.49 -25.58 -3.87
CA ILE A 246 -9.20 -24.30 -3.72
C ILE A 246 -9.62 -23.75 -5.09
N ALA A 247 -8.76 -23.85 -6.10
CA ALA A 247 -9.07 -23.43 -7.47
C ALA A 247 -10.21 -24.27 -8.06
N ASP A 248 -10.15 -25.60 -7.91
CA ASP A 248 -11.18 -26.54 -8.37
C ASP A 248 -12.52 -26.25 -7.69
N ALA A 249 -12.52 -26.00 -6.37
CA ALA A 249 -13.72 -25.61 -5.64
C ALA A 249 -14.30 -24.26 -6.13
N ASN A 250 -13.46 -23.29 -6.47
CA ASN A 250 -13.91 -22.00 -7.05
C ASN A 250 -14.42 -22.12 -8.50
N ALA A 251 -14.06 -23.20 -9.21
CA ALA A 251 -14.58 -23.49 -10.54
C ALA A 251 -15.98 -24.14 -10.51
N VAL A 252 -16.40 -24.73 -9.37
CA VAL A 252 -17.75 -25.28 -9.20
C VAL A 252 -18.78 -24.14 -9.30
N SER A 253 -19.89 -24.40 -10.01
CA SER A 253 -20.94 -23.41 -10.22
C SER A 253 -21.46 -22.81 -8.90
N VAL A 254 -21.40 -21.49 -8.76
CA VAL A 254 -21.89 -20.78 -7.58
C VAL A 254 -23.38 -20.97 -7.37
N THR A 255 -24.17 -21.18 -8.43
CA THR A 255 -25.60 -21.50 -8.30
C THR A 255 -25.84 -22.89 -7.70
N ALA A 256 -24.97 -23.86 -8.02
CA ALA A 256 -25.04 -25.19 -7.42
C ALA A 256 -24.65 -25.14 -5.93
N VAL A 257 -23.65 -24.33 -5.57
CA VAL A 257 -23.24 -24.12 -4.18
C VAL A 257 -24.34 -23.41 -3.40
N LEU A 258 -24.94 -22.36 -3.95
CA LEU A 258 -26.08 -21.65 -3.32
C LEU A 258 -27.25 -22.60 -3.04
N ALA A 259 -27.63 -23.45 -4.00
CA ALA A 259 -28.68 -24.45 -3.80
C ALA A 259 -28.33 -25.45 -2.67
N ARG A 260 -27.05 -25.85 -2.53
CA ARG A 260 -26.60 -26.73 -1.43
C ARG A 260 -26.63 -26.06 -0.06
N LEU A 261 -26.42 -24.73 -0.04
CA LEU A 261 -26.53 -23.90 1.17
C LEU A 261 -27.99 -23.55 1.51
N GLY A 262 -28.97 -24.11 0.79
CA GLY A 262 -30.39 -23.89 1.04
C GLY A 262 -30.97 -22.61 0.41
N SER A 263 -30.20 -21.91 -0.43
CA SER A 263 -30.69 -20.74 -1.16
C SER A 263 -31.61 -21.14 -2.31
N THR A 264 -32.61 -20.32 -2.58
CA THR A 264 -33.60 -20.48 -3.65
C THR A 264 -33.48 -19.32 -4.64
N ALA A 265 -33.74 -19.60 -5.91
CA ALA A 265 -33.77 -18.59 -6.96
C ALA A 265 -35.20 -18.09 -7.21
N ASP A 266 -35.36 -16.79 -7.44
CA ASP A 266 -36.60 -16.20 -7.92
C ASP A 266 -36.70 -16.26 -9.46
N PRO A 267 -37.86 -15.93 -10.06
CA PRO A 267 -38.05 -15.94 -11.52
C PRO A 267 -37.10 -15.00 -12.29
N ASP A 268 -36.58 -13.96 -11.62
CA ASP A 268 -35.64 -12.98 -12.18
C ASP A 268 -34.16 -13.40 -12.03
N GLY A 269 -33.91 -14.60 -11.50
CA GLY A 269 -32.56 -15.17 -11.33
C GLY A 269 -31.76 -14.59 -10.17
N ARG A 270 -32.41 -13.91 -9.22
CA ARG A 270 -31.80 -13.50 -7.95
C ARG A 270 -31.92 -14.66 -6.96
N TRP A 271 -31.00 -14.72 -6.00
CA TRP A 271 -30.96 -15.79 -5.00
C TRP A 271 -31.21 -15.27 -3.59
N SER A 272 -31.89 -16.06 -2.76
CA SER A 272 -32.01 -15.78 -1.33
C SER A 272 -30.64 -15.91 -0.64
N CYS A 273 -30.40 -15.06 0.36
CA CYS A 273 -29.12 -15.03 1.06
C CYS A 273 -29.06 -16.16 2.09
N PRO A 274 -28.02 -17.02 2.10
CA PRO A 274 -27.85 -18.06 3.11
C PRO A 274 -27.36 -17.52 4.48
N ARG A 275 -27.23 -16.19 4.64
CA ARG A 275 -26.74 -15.50 5.85
C ARG A 275 -27.77 -14.46 6.36
N PRO A 276 -28.99 -14.88 6.77
CA PRO A 276 -30.05 -13.95 7.18
C PRO A 276 -29.70 -13.17 8.46
N ASP A 277 -28.86 -13.74 9.33
CA ASP A 277 -28.35 -13.14 10.56
C ASP A 277 -27.54 -11.85 10.33
N ARG A 278 -27.03 -11.65 9.12
CA ARG A 278 -26.28 -10.45 8.73
C ARG A 278 -27.17 -9.35 8.12
N HIS A 279 -28.48 -9.55 8.12
CA HIS A 279 -29.46 -8.56 7.65
C HIS A 279 -30.12 -7.87 8.84
N ASP A 280 -30.44 -6.58 8.70
CA ASP A 280 -30.99 -5.74 9.78
C ASP A 280 -32.33 -6.28 10.35
N ASP A 281 -33.10 -7.08 9.58
CA ASP A 281 -34.41 -7.63 9.96
C ASP A 281 -34.51 -9.17 9.83
N GLY A 282 -33.40 -9.89 9.62
CA GLY A 282 -33.40 -11.35 9.45
C GLY A 282 -34.06 -11.87 8.16
N ASP A 283 -34.43 -10.97 7.25
CA ASP A 283 -35.23 -11.29 6.07
C ASP A 283 -34.42 -12.05 4.99
N GLN A 284 -35.05 -13.04 4.35
CA GLN A 284 -34.47 -13.90 3.30
C GLN A 284 -34.87 -13.49 1.88
N ASP A 285 -35.68 -12.43 1.73
CA ASP A 285 -36.10 -11.92 0.44
C ASP A 285 -34.91 -11.64 -0.50
N THR A 286 -35.14 -11.83 -1.79
CA THR A 286 -34.09 -12.13 -2.78
C THR A 286 -33.04 -11.01 -2.96
N LEU A 287 -31.85 -11.17 -2.38
CA LEU A 287 -30.83 -10.10 -2.30
C LEU A 287 -29.46 -10.45 -2.91
N MET A 288 -29.25 -11.69 -3.34
CA MET A 288 -27.99 -12.10 -3.96
C MET A 288 -28.05 -12.06 -5.49
N LYS A 289 -27.01 -11.47 -6.10
CA LYS A 289 -26.83 -11.47 -7.56
C LYS A 289 -25.63 -12.34 -7.93
N VAL A 290 -25.87 -13.33 -8.78
CA VAL A 290 -24.82 -14.12 -9.44
C VAL A 290 -24.30 -13.34 -10.65
N SER A 291 -22.99 -13.32 -10.81
CA SER A 291 -22.28 -12.69 -11.92
C SER A 291 -21.76 -13.74 -12.90
N GLY A 292 -21.55 -13.35 -14.17
CA GLY A 292 -21.09 -14.26 -15.23
C GLY A 292 -19.68 -14.84 -15.03
N ASP A 293 -18.91 -14.32 -14.08
CA ASP A 293 -17.57 -14.79 -13.68
C ASP A 293 -17.61 -15.82 -12.52
N ASN A 294 -18.72 -16.53 -12.35
CA ASN A 294 -18.95 -17.53 -11.29
C ASN A 294 -18.78 -16.99 -9.86
N ARG A 295 -19.10 -15.71 -9.66
CA ARG A 295 -19.07 -15.04 -8.35
C ARG A 295 -20.44 -14.55 -7.95
N VAL A 296 -20.65 -14.37 -6.64
CA VAL A 296 -21.90 -13.86 -6.09
C VAL A 296 -21.65 -12.62 -5.24
N ARG A 297 -22.66 -11.77 -5.11
CA ARG A 297 -22.65 -10.66 -4.17
C ARG A 297 -24.03 -10.50 -3.53
N CYS A 298 -24.09 -10.50 -2.20
CA CYS A 298 -25.22 -9.94 -1.48
C CYS A 298 -25.02 -8.42 -1.32
N ARG A 299 -26.02 -7.61 -1.65
CA ARG A 299 -25.92 -6.15 -1.51
C ARG A 299 -25.75 -5.69 -0.06
N ARG A 300 -26.23 -6.47 0.90
CA ARG A 300 -26.17 -6.17 2.34
C ARG A 300 -24.92 -6.71 3.00
N CYS A 301 -24.55 -7.97 2.71
CA CYS A 301 -23.43 -8.62 3.38
C CYS A 301 -22.06 -8.29 2.78
N ASP A 302 -21.97 -8.05 1.46
CA ASP A 302 -20.69 -8.06 0.75
C ASP A 302 -20.43 -6.71 0.02
N ALA A 303 -19.29 -6.08 0.36
CA ALA A 303 -18.80 -4.90 -0.34
C ALA A 303 -18.38 -5.21 -1.79
N GLU A 304 -17.95 -6.45 -2.06
CA GLU A 304 -17.46 -6.92 -3.34
C GLU A 304 -18.05 -8.27 -3.75
N LYS A 305 -17.73 -8.75 -4.96
CA LYS A 305 -18.13 -10.08 -5.42
C LYS A 305 -17.19 -11.13 -4.85
N ILE A 306 -17.76 -12.18 -4.25
CA ILE A 306 -17.01 -13.27 -3.62
C ILE A 306 -17.13 -14.58 -4.42
N GLY A 307 -16.11 -15.44 -4.31
CA GLY A 307 -16.09 -16.78 -4.87
C GLY A 307 -16.79 -17.82 -3.98
N THR A 308 -16.94 -19.04 -4.47
CA THR A 308 -17.68 -20.12 -3.79
C THR A 308 -17.04 -20.53 -2.47
N VAL A 309 -15.72 -20.64 -2.41
CA VAL A 309 -15.01 -21.02 -1.17
C VAL A 309 -15.25 -19.99 -0.08
N ARG A 310 -15.12 -18.70 -0.40
CA ARG A 310 -15.37 -17.62 0.57
C ARG A 310 -16.82 -17.59 1.04
N LEU A 311 -17.77 -17.83 0.13
CA LEU A 311 -19.18 -17.92 0.48
C LEU A 311 -19.43 -19.04 1.50
N VAL A 312 -18.90 -20.24 1.28
CA VAL A 312 -19.07 -21.38 2.18
C VAL A 312 -18.39 -21.15 3.53
N VAL A 313 -17.18 -20.58 3.54
CA VAL A 313 -16.49 -20.16 4.78
C VAL A 313 -17.38 -19.22 5.60
N ASP A 314 -17.95 -18.20 4.94
CA ASP A 314 -18.75 -17.20 5.64
C ASP A 314 -20.12 -17.72 6.12
N VAL A 315 -20.66 -18.76 5.49
CA VAL A 315 -21.96 -19.37 5.83
C VAL A 315 -21.82 -20.44 6.90
N LEU A 316 -20.80 -21.31 6.78
CA LEU A 316 -20.64 -22.48 7.65
C LEU A 316 -19.57 -22.29 8.74
N GLY A 317 -18.81 -21.19 8.71
CA GLY A 317 -17.73 -20.93 9.67
C GLY A 317 -16.53 -21.88 9.52
N LEU A 318 -16.36 -22.49 8.34
CA LEU A 318 -15.31 -23.45 8.04
C LEU A 318 -13.99 -22.78 7.66
N THR A 319 -12.89 -23.52 7.75
CA THR A 319 -11.63 -23.12 7.11
C THR A 319 -11.73 -23.22 5.57
N PRO A 320 -10.87 -22.54 4.80
CA PRO A 320 -10.88 -22.63 3.33
C PRO A 320 -10.74 -24.06 2.79
N ASP A 321 -9.97 -24.92 3.45
CA ASP A 321 -9.80 -26.33 3.07
C ASP A 321 -11.08 -27.15 3.27
N GLU A 322 -11.72 -26.99 4.43
CA GLU A 322 -12.98 -27.65 4.75
C GLU A 322 -14.10 -27.16 3.83
N ALA A 323 -14.13 -25.86 3.52
CA ALA A 323 -15.06 -25.30 2.55
C ALA A 323 -14.82 -25.85 1.14
N ALA A 324 -13.57 -25.96 0.69
CA ALA A 324 -13.24 -26.58 -0.58
C ALA A 324 -13.64 -28.07 -0.61
N ALA A 325 -13.45 -28.80 0.49
CA ALA A 325 -13.93 -30.17 0.65
C ALA A 325 -15.45 -30.27 0.50
N PHE A 326 -16.20 -29.41 1.20
CA PHE A 326 -17.66 -29.35 1.14
C PHE A 326 -18.17 -29.05 -0.28
N ILE A 327 -17.50 -28.15 -1.01
CA ILE A 327 -17.89 -27.80 -2.38
C ILE A 327 -17.63 -28.96 -3.34
N LEU A 328 -16.50 -29.64 -3.19
CA LEU A 328 -16.09 -30.72 -4.08
C LEU A 328 -16.81 -32.05 -3.79
N ASP A 329 -17.25 -32.28 -2.56
CA ASP A 329 -18.08 -33.44 -2.21
C ASP A 329 -19.54 -33.19 -2.63
N SER A 330 -19.95 -33.86 -3.70
CA SER A 330 -21.26 -33.66 -4.35
C SER A 330 -22.44 -34.27 -3.61
N THR A 331 -22.21 -34.97 -2.50
CA THR A 331 -23.23 -35.77 -1.79
C THR A 331 -23.81 -35.09 -0.55
N GLN A 332 -23.18 -34.03 -0.01
CA GLN A 332 -23.70 -33.29 1.13
C GLN A 332 -24.72 -32.22 0.71
N LYS A 333 -25.99 -32.42 1.08
CA LYS A 333 -26.99 -31.35 1.17
C LYS A 333 -27.26 -31.07 2.64
N LEU A 334 -27.22 -29.80 3.04
CA LEU A 334 -27.63 -29.40 4.38
C LEU A 334 -29.14 -29.17 4.40
N ASP A 335 -29.82 -29.82 5.35
CA ASP A 335 -31.21 -29.54 5.67
C ASP A 335 -31.23 -28.41 6.71
N VAL A 336 -31.27 -27.16 6.24
CA VAL A 336 -31.07 -25.95 7.07
C VAL A 336 -32.27 -25.66 8.00
N ARG A 337 -33.25 -26.57 8.11
CA ARG A 337 -34.48 -26.36 8.92
C ARG A 337 -34.46 -26.99 10.31
N SER A 338 -33.41 -27.69 10.73
CA SER A 338 -33.37 -28.30 12.07
C SER A 338 -32.00 -28.15 12.74
N GLY A 339 -31.91 -27.18 13.66
CA GLY A 339 -30.92 -27.23 14.74
C GLY A 339 -29.98 -26.03 14.84
N TRP A 340 -30.51 -24.87 15.24
CA TRP A 340 -29.72 -23.86 15.94
C TRP A 340 -30.38 -23.58 17.29
N GLY A 341 -29.98 -24.37 18.30
CA GLY A 341 -30.11 -23.96 19.70
C GLY A 341 -28.90 -23.09 20.10
N PRO A 342 -29.04 -22.20 21.09
CA PRO A 342 -27.99 -21.25 21.45
C PRO A 342 -26.71 -21.96 21.94
N PRO A 343 -25.54 -21.32 21.80
CA PRO A 343 -24.25 -21.94 22.05
C PRO A 343 -24.02 -22.03 23.56
N GLY A 344 -24.30 -23.19 24.15
CA GLY A 344 -24.07 -23.37 25.58
C GLY A 344 -24.46 -24.72 26.13
N GLU A 345 -24.06 -25.83 25.50
CA GLU A 345 -23.88 -27.13 26.16
C GLU A 345 -23.36 -28.16 25.14
N ARG A 346 -22.02 -28.25 25.01
CA ARG A 346 -21.38 -29.43 24.42
C ARG A 346 -20.90 -30.31 25.57
N THR A 347 -21.79 -31.17 26.07
CA THR A 347 -21.37 -32.30 26.90
C THR A 347 -20.68 -33.34 26.02
N GLY A 348 -19.43 -33.64 26.34
CA GLY A 348 -18.57 -34.55 25.59
C GLY A 348 -19.17 -35.96 25.48
N GLY A 349 -19.19 -36.47 24.26
CA GLY A 349 -19.42 -37.87 23.96
C GLY A 349 -18.29 -38.40 23.09
N ARG A 350 -17.26 -38.98 23.73
CA ARG A 350 -16.37 -39.94 23.06
C ARG A 350 -17.19 -41.19 22.77
N THR A 351 -17.26 -41.60 21.52
CA THR A 351 -17.61 -42.98 21.18
C THR A 351 -16.45 -43.64 20.44
N HIS A 352 -15.97 -44.70 21.08
CA HIS A 352 -14.96 -45.61 20.59
C HIS A 352 -15.45 -46.36 19.35
N ALA A 353 -14.51 -46.59 18.42
CA ALA A 353 -14.61 -47.63 17.43
C ALA A 353 -14.69 -49.00 18.13
N VAL A 354 -15.63 -49.85 17.70
CA VAL A 354 -15.56 -51.30 17.89
C VAL A 354 -15.86 -51.94 16.54
N SER A 355 -14.90 -52.75 16.10
CA SER A 355 -14.96 -53.62 14.93
C SER A 355 -15.96 -54.76 15.11
N ALA A 356 -16.70 -55.08 14.04
CA ALA A 356 -16.88 -56.43 13.50
C ALA A 356 -17.36 -56.31 12.05
#